data_AF-A0A955GDV8-F1
#
_entry.id   AF-A0A955GDV8-F1
#
_cell.length_a   1.000
_cell.length_b   1.000
_cell.length_c   1.000
_cell.angle_alpha   90.00
_cell.angle_beta   90.00
_cell.angle_gamma   90.00
#
_symmetry.space_group_name_H-M   'P 1'
#
loop_
_entity.id
_entity.type
_entity.pdbx_description
1 polymer ?
#
loop_
_entity_poly.entity_id
_entity_poly.type
_entity_poly.pdbx_seq_one_letter_code
_entity_poly.pdbx_strand_id
1 'polypeptide(L)'
;MKQSINFKINALNAGFTILEILIALPIASMLSLVLATTMFNQYGQLLQSSAHARLRMEGEILLLSLEDELLFATDFANGMSSDLTDNNAPSGGWTYNTAPTDTLIVYETALTADRRDPNRDFVYKKSGNCSSSYNIAIDNLMYFTTKNSNDNYRSLFRRTIVPQYATCGTNYKTQTCPSSNVASPCQGTDSLLSDKVVDFQIEYYDENNVALTSPGNSELVKLTLTLGEKIYGKDVNVATNITMKKVN
;
A
#
# COMPACT_ATOMS: atom_id res chain seq x y z
N MET A 1 -23.35 38.76 -38.80
CA MET A 1 -22.20 39.46 -39.41
C MET A 1 -21.05 38.46 -39.46
N LYS A 2 -20.89 37.76 -40.59
CA LYS A 2 -19.94 36.63 -40.77
C LYS A 2 -18.75 37.15 -41.59
N GLN A 3 -17.59 37.31 -40.95
CA GLN A 3 -16.37 37.75 -41.61
C GLN A 3 -15.64 36.51 -42.16
N SER A 4 -15.73 36.29 -43.47
CA SER A 4 -15.06 35.19 -44.17
C SER A 4 -13.65 35.65 -44.54
N ILE A 5 -12.63 35.09 -43.88
CA ILE A 5 -11.22 35.31 -44.21
C ILE A 5 -10.89 34.43 -45.44
N ASN A 6 -10.75 35.06 -46.60
CA ASN A 6 -10.27 34.42 -47.83
C ASN A 6 -8.74 34.34 -47.81
N PHE A 7 -8.19 33.16 -47.55
CA PHE A 7 -6.76 32.89 -47.70
C PHE A 7 -6.47 32.61 -49.18
N LYS A 8 -6.08 33.65 -49.94
CA LYS A 8 -5.57 33.49 -51.32
C LYS A 8 -4.15 32.90 -51.27
N ILE A 9 -4.02 31.61 -51.55
CA ILE A 9 -2.73 30.99 -51.87
C ILE A 9 -2.45 31.29 -53.35
N ASN A 10 -1.68 32.33 -53.63
CA ASN A 10 -1.10 32.54 -54.96
C ASN A 10 0.05 31.52 -55.14
N ALA A 11 -0.27 30.33 -55.63
CA ALA A 11 0.73 29.37 -56.06
C ALA A 11 1.34 29.85 -57.39
N LEU A 12 2.48 30.56 -57.32
CA LEU A 12 3.38 30.67 -58.45
C LEU A 12 3.93 29.26 -58.74
N ASN A 13 3.68 28.75 -59.95
CA ASN A 13 4.28 27.54 -60.49
C ASN A 13 5.79 27.73 -60.74
N ALA A 14 6.57 27.97 -59.69
CA ALA A 14 8.02 27.87 -59.73
C ALA A 14 8.38 26.39 -59.48
N GLY A 15 8.74 25.67 -60.54
CA GLY A 15 9.28 24.31 -60.40
C GLY A 15 10.60 24.36 -59.64
N PHE A 16 10.74 23.51 -58.62
CA PHE A 16 12.00 23.35 -57.90
C PHE A 16 13.08 22.84 -58.85
N THR A 17 14.27 23.44 -58.77
CA THR A 17 15.44 22.97 -59.51
C THR A 17 15.97 21.68 -58.87
N ILE A 18 16.55 20.78 -59.67
CA ILE A 18 17.15 19.52 -59.18
C ILE A 18 18.20 19.80 -58.08
N LEU A 19 18.91 20.91 -58.17
CA LEU A 19 19.91 21.34 -57.19
C LEU A 19 19.27 21.66 -55.83
N GLU A 20 18.13 22.35 -55.80
CA GLU A 20 17.41 22.67 -54.56
C GLU A 20 16.88 21.40 -53.88
N ILE A 21 16.38 20.43 -54.65
CA ILE A 21 15.93 19.15 -54.10
C ILE A 21 17.11 18.35 -53.52
N LEU A 22 18.27 18.38 -54.19
CA LEU A 22 19.47 17.65 -53.77
C LEU A 22 20.05 18.20 -52.46
N ILE A 23 19.86 19.50 -52.17
CA ILE A 23 20.27 20.13 -50.91
C ILE A 23 19.18 20.01 -49.83
N ALA A 24 17.90 20.10 -50.20
CA ALA A 24 16.78 20.07 -49.25
C ALA A 24 16.58 18.67 -48.61
N LEU A 25 16.78 17.59 -49.37
CA LEU A 25 16.62 16.21 -48.89
C LEU A 25 17.52 15.86 -47.68
N PRO A 26 18.85 16.05 -47.73
CA PRO A 26 19.70 15.71 -46.60
C PRO A 26 19.39 16.57 -45.37
N ILE A 27 19.08 17.85 -45.54
CA ILE A 27 18.69 18.75 -44.43
C ILE A 27 17.39 18.26 -43.78
N ALA A 28 16.38 17.93 -44.58
CA ALA A 28 15.12 17.39 -44.08
C ALA A 28 15.31 16.05 -43.35
N SER A 29 16.19 15.17 -43.85
CA SER A 29 16.49 13.90 -43.18
C SER A 29 17.20 14.09 -41.84
N MET A 30 18.17 15.01 -41.77
CA MET A 30 18.87 15.31 -40.51
C MET A 30 17.91 15.90 -39.48
N LEU A 31 17.05 16.84 -39.91
CA LEU A 31 16.03 17.42 -39.04
C LEU A 31 15.07 16.35 -38.50
N SER A 32 14.63 15.43 -39.36
CA SER A 32 13.70 14.35 -38.99
C SER A 32 14.32 13.40 -37.96
N LEU A 33 15.60 13.05 -38.13
CA LEU A 33 16.34 12.21 -37.18
C LEU A 33 16.49 12.88 -35.81
N VAL A 34 16.81 14.17 -35.78
CA VAL A 34 16.93 14.93 -34.54
C VAL A 34 15.57 15.01 -33.82
N LEU A 35 14.50 15.32 -34.55
CA LEU A 35 13.14 15.39 -33.99
C LEU A 35 12.65 14.04 -33.46
N ALA A 36 12.90 12.95 -34.19
CA ALA A 36 12.53 11.61 -33.72
C ALA A 36 13.26 11.28 -32.40
N THR A 37 14.56 11.57 -32.34
CA THR A 37 15.38 11.30 -31.15
C THR A 37 14.89 12.09 -29.94
N THR A 38 14.57 13.38 -30.10
CA THR A 38 14.06 14.20 -29.00
C THR A 38 12.69 13.73 -28.52
N MET A 39 11.79 13.35 -29.44
CA MET A 39 10.48 12.80 -29.08
C MET A 39 10.60 11.50 -28.29
N PHE A 40 11.45 10.56 -28.69
CA PHE A 40 11.64 9.31 -27.94
C PHE A 40 12.18 9.56 -26.54
N ASN A 41 13.13 10.48 -26.40
CA ASN A 41 13.68 10.84 -25.08
C ASN A 41 12.62 11.50 -24.19
N GLN A 42 11.83 12.44 -24.74
CA GLN A 42 10.75 13.10 -23.99
C GLN A 42 9.65 12.12 -23.59
N TYR A 43 9.26 11.22 -24.49
CA TYR A 43 8.25 10.20 -24.22
C TYR A 43 8.71 9.26 -23.10
N GLY A 44 9.97 8.82 -23.12
CA GLY A 44 10.55 7.99 -22.05
C GLY A 44 10.55 8.69 -20.69
N GLN A 45 10.89 9.98 -20.65
CA GLN A 45 10.85 10.78 -19.42
C GLN A 45 9.42 10.96 -18.90
N LEU A 46 8.46 11.23 -19.79
CA LEU A 46 7.06 11.40 -19.42
C LEU A 46 6.47 10.12 -18.82
N LEU A 47 6.79 8.96 -19.40
CA LEU A 47 6.36 7.67 -18.88
C LEU A 47 6.96 7.36 -17.50
N GLN A 48 8.25 7.63 -17.30
CA GLN A 48 8.89 7.46 -15.99
C GLN A 48 8.29 8.38 -14.94
N SER A 49 8.05 9.65 -15.29
CA SER A 49 7.41 10.62 -14.42
C SER A 49 5.97 10.21 -14.07
N SER A 50 5.21 9.72 -15.04
CA SER A 50 3.85 9.20 -14.83
C SER A 50 3.84 7.98 -13.90
N ALA A 51 4.76 7.03 -14.08
CA ALA A 51 4.90 5.88 -13.21
C ALA A 51 5.27 6.29 -11.77
N HIS A 52 6.21 7.22 -11.61
CA HIS A 52 6.60 7.75 -10.31
C HIS A 52 5.43 8.45 -9.60
N ALA A 53 4.63 9.25 -10.31
CA ALA A 53 3.44 9.89 -9.75
C ALA A 53 2.39 8.86 -9.33
N ARG A 54 2.18 7.80 -10.12
CA ARG A 54 1.25 6.72 -9.79
C ARG A 54 1.68 5.95 -8.54
N LEU A 55 2.95 5.53 -8.46
CA LEU A 55 3.48 4.83 -7.29
C LEU A 55 3.39 5.69 -6.02
N ARG A 56 3.64 7.00 -6.14
CA ARG A 56 3.48 7.94 -5.03
C ARG A 56 2.03 7.99 -4.54
N MET A 57 1.07 8.14 -5.46
CA MET A 57 -0.35 8.19 -5.13
C MET A 57 -0.81 6.88 -4.50
N GLU A 58 -0.39 5.73 -5.03
CA GLU A 58 -0.69 4.41 -4.48
C GLU A 58 -0.15 4.28 -3.04
N GLY A 59 1.11 4.66 -2.83
CA GLY A 59 1.74 4.65 -1.50
C GLY A 59 1.02 5.57 -0.51
N GLU A 60 0.66 6.79 -0.91
CA GLU A 60 -0.07 7.74 -0.07
C GLU A 60 -1.47 7.21 0.30
N ILE A 61 -2.23 6.67 -0.65
CA ILE A 61 -3.57 6.08 -0.38
C ILE A 61 -3.45 4.89 0.59
N LEU A 62 -2.45 4.04 0.39
CA LEU A 62 -2.22 2.87 1.25
C LEU A 62 -1.86 3.31 2.67
N LEU A 63 -0.93 4.25 2.83
CA LEU A 63 -0.55 4.75 4.15
C LEU A 63 -1.70 5.47 4.87
N LEU A 64 -2.54 6.24 4.16
CA LEU A 64 -3.75 6.85 4.72
C LEU A 64 -4.77 5.80 5.18
N SER A 65 -4.93 4.71 4.42
CA SER A 65 -5.79 3.60 4.83
C SER A 65 -5.25 2.90 6.08
N LEU A 66 -3.93 2.77 6.21
CA LEU A 66 -3.31 2.24 7.42
C LEU A 66 -3.49 3.19 8.60
N GLU A 67 -3.38 4.50 8.36
CA GLU A 67 -3.56 5.51 9.41
C GLU A 67 -4.93 5.44 10.07
N ASP A 68 -6.01 5.36 9.29
CA ASP A 68 -7.37 5.22 9.81
C ASP A 68 -7.53 3.93 10.64
N GLU A 69 -6.78 2.86 10.31
CA GLU A 69 -6.79 1.64 11.10
C GLU A 69 -5.97 1.72 12.38
N LEU A 70 -4.82 2.39 12.32
CA LEU A 70 -3.89 2.52 13.44
C LEU A 70 -4.35 3.54 14.46
N LEU A 71 -5.23 4.47 14.09
CA LEU A 71 -5.87 5.39 15.03
C LEU A 71 -6.66 4.66 16.14
N PHE A 72 -7.17 3.46 15.85
CA PHE A 72 -7.93 2.64 16.80
C PHE A 72 -7.09 1.50 17.40
N ALA A 73 -5.78 1.54 17.18
CA ALA A 73 -4.86 0.60 17.82
C ALA A 73 -4.83 0.86 19.33
N THR A 74 -5.07 -0.19 20.13
CA THR A 74 -4.84 -0.12 21.57
C THR A 74 -3.38 -0.32 21.93
N ASP A 75 -2.66 -1.11 21.13
CA ASP A 75 -1.24 -1.39 21.36
C ASP A 75 -0.54 -1.92 20.11
N PHE A 76 0.78 -1.75 20.06
CA PHE A 76 1.66 -2.39 19.09
C PHE A 76 2.33 -3.59 19.76
N ALA A 77 2.18 -4.77 19.17
CA ALA A 77 2.57 -6.00 19.86
C ALA A 77 3.79 -6.68 19.27
N ASN A 78 4.51 -7.40 20.13
CA ASN A 78 5.63 -8.25 19.73
C ASN A 78 5.17 -9.55 19.03
N GLY A 79 3.92 -9.96 19.25
CA GLY A 79 3.39 -11.21 18.74
C GLY A 79 1.87 -11.20 18.75
N MET A 80 1.27 -12.28 18.27
CA MET A 80 -0.17 -12.48 18.38
C MET A 80 -0.59 -12.62 19.85
N SER A 81 -1.78 -12.14 20.18
CA SER A 81 -2.37 -12.32 21.51
C SER A 81 -2.49 -13.81 21.86
N SER A 82 -2.16 -14.17 23.10
CA SER A 82 -2.16 -15.55 23.61
C SER A 82 -3.52 -16.24 23.52
N ASP A 83 -4.59 -15.44 23.46
CA ASP A 83 -5.96 -15.92 23.52
C ASP A 83 -6.53 -16.17 22.12
N LEU A 84 -5.77 -15.87 21.08
CA LEU A 84 -6.12 -16.08 19.68
C LEU A 84 -5.34 -17.26 19.10
N THR A 85 -5.88 -17.86 18.05
CA THR A 85 -5.17 -18.92 17.32
C THR A 85 -5.21 -18.65 15.82
N ASP A 86 -4.07 -18.87 15.15
CA ASP A 86 -3.97 -18.83 13.70
C ASP A 86 -3.27 -20.10 13.21
N ASN A 87 -4.06 -21.04 12.70
CA ASN A 87 -3.56 -22.29 12.13
C ASN A 87 -2.74 -22.07 10.84
N ASN A 88 -2.86 -20.89 10.22
CA ASN A 88 -2.16 -20.50 9.01
C ASN A 88 -1.04 -19.49 9.28
N ALA A 89 -0.59 -19.38 10.53
CA ALA A 89 0.55 -18.55 10.88
C ALA A 89 1.83 -19.03 10.17
N PRO A 90 2.79 -18.13 9.90
CA PRO A 90 4.09 -18.52 9.36
C PRO A 90 4.82 -19.47 10.33
N SER A 91 5.77 -20.25 9.80
CA SER A 91 6.61 -21.13 10.62
C SER A 91 7.37 -20.31 11.67
N GLY A 92 7.18 -20.61 12.95
CA GLY A 92 7.71 -19.82 14.07
C GLY A 92 6.71 -18.84 14.70
N GLY A 93 5.51 -18.72 14.12
CA GLY A 93 4.44 -17.87 14.61
C GLY A 93 4.58 -16.40 14.19
N TRP A 94 3.59 -15.60 14.58
CA TRP A 94 3.59 -14.16 14.35
C TRP A 94 4.57 -13.48 15.29
N THR A 95 5.57 -12.81 14.72
CA THR A 95 6.58 -12.05 15.47
C THR A 95 6.84 -10.72 14.76
N TYR A 96 7.10 -9.68 15.54
CA TYR A 96 7.41 -8.36 14.99
C TYR A 96 8.74 -8.38 14.24
N ASN A 97 8.83 -7.61 13.16
CA ASN A 97 10.09 -7.29 12.47
C ASN A 97 10.99 -8.50 12.12
N THR A 98 10.41 -9.65 11.75
CA THR A 98 11.20 -10.81 11.31
C THR A 98 11.72 -10.60 9.90
N ALA A 99 13.04 -10.47 9.73
CA ALA A 99 13.63 -10.58 8.40
C ALA A 99 13.31 -11.96 7.77
N PRO A 100 12.92 -12.05 6.48
CA PRO A 100 12.92 -10.99 5.47
C PRO A 100 11.58 -10.23 5.34
N THR A 101 10.60 -10.48 6.22
CA THR A 101 9.22 -9.98 6.14
C THR A 101 8.91 -9.08 7.33
N ASP A 102 9.10 -7.78 7.16
CA ASP A 102 8.71 -6.79 8.15
C ASP A 102 7.22 -6.94 8.45
N THR A 103 6.93 -7.28 9.71
CA THR A 103 5.59 -7.58 10.18
C THR A 103 5.21 -6.56 11.24
N LEU A 104 4.12 -5.85 11.01
CA LEU A 104 3.48 -4.96 11.97
C LEU A 104 2.28 -5.68 12.57
N ILE A 105 2.26 -5.75 13.90
CA ILE A 105 1.19 -6.38 14.67
C ILE A 105 0.51 -5.32 15.51
N VAL A 106 -0.80 -5.20 15.32
CA VAL A 106 -1.63 -4.18 15.95
C VAL A 106 -2.74 -4.87 16.72
N TYR A 107 -2.92 -4.46 17.96
CA TYR A 107 -4.06 -4.87 18.78
C TYR A 107 -5.15 -3.81 18.66
N GLU A 108 -6.38 -4.27 18.48
CA GLU A 108 -7.57 -3.43 18.39
C GLU A 108 -8.68 -4.02 19.26
N THR A 109 -9.53 -3.19 19.84
CA THR A 109 -10.73 -3.69 20.54
C THR A 109 -11.75 -4.25 19.55
N ALA A 110 -12.28 -5.45 19.83
CA ALA A 110 -13.35 -6.03 19.04
C ALA A 110 -14.67 -5.25 19.24
N LEU A 111 -15.38 -4.99 18.13
CA LEU A 111 -16.62 -4.21 18.10
C LEU A 111 -17.74 -5.00 17.46
N THR A 112 -18.98 -4.70 17.84
CA THR A 112 -20.19 -5.38 17.31
C THR A 112 -20.67 -4.84 15.96
N ALA A 113 -20.25 -3.63 15.59
CA ALA A 113 -20.56 -2.97 14.33
C ALA A 113 -19.33 -2.24 13.78
N ASP A 114 -19.46 -1.63 12.61
CA ASP A 114 -18.41 -0.81 12.01
C ASP A 114 -18.03 0.35 12.94
N ARG A 115 -16.78 0.81 12.84
CA ARG A 115 -16.22 1.89 13.67
C ARG A 115 -17.00 3.20 13.55
N ARG A 116 -17.66 3.41 12.41
CA ARG A 116 -18.46 4.60 12.10
C ARG A 116 -19.90 4.50 12.62
N ASP A 117 -20.32 3.32 13.08
CA ASP A 117 -21.67 3.13 13.61
C ASP A 117 -21.79 3.75 15.02
N PRO A 118 -22.77 4.63 15.27
CA PRO A 118 -23.02 5.17 16.61
C PRO A 118 -23.51 4.12 17.61
N ASN A 119 -24.08 3.00 17.15
CA ASN A 119 -24.59 1.91 18.01
C ASN A 119 -23.56 0.80 18.24
N ARG A 120 -22.28 1.06 17.96
CA ARG A 120 -21.22 0.07 18.21
C ARG A 120 -21.05 -0.14 19.71
N ASP A 121 -21.13 -1.39 20.11
CA ASP A 121 -20.75 -1.84 21.45
C ASP A 121 -19.46 -2.67 21.39
N PHE A 122 -18.71 -2.66 22.49
CA PHE A 122 -17.54 -3.52 22.65
C PHE A 122 -17.97 -4.99 22.77
N VAL A 123 -17.17 -5.87 22.17
CA VAL A 123 -17.32 -7.31 22.35
C VAL A 123 -16.52 -7.73 23.57
N TYR A 124 -17.15 -8.49 24.47
CA TYR A 124 -16.51 -8.95 25.70
C TYR A 124 -16.23 -10.46 25.66
N LYS A 125 -15.17 -10.89 26.34
CA LYS A 125 -14.86 -12.31 26.55
C LYS A 125 -15.90 -12.92 27.50
N LYS A 126 -16.47 -14.08 27.14
CA LYS A 126 -17.47 -14.75 27.98
C LYS A 126 -16.79 -15.56 29.09
N SER A 127 -16.60 -14.94 30.25
CA SER A 127 -16.14 -15.60 31.48
C SER A 127 -17.31 -15.87 32.44
N GLY A 128 -18.38 -16.50 31.94
CA GLY A 128 -19.61 -16.77 32.68
C GLY A 128 -20.84 -16.09 32.05
N ASN A 129 -21.48 -15.18 32.79
CA ASN A 129 -22.60 -14.38 32.28
C ASN A 129 -22.07 -13.15 31.54
N CYS A 130 -22.74 -12.77 30.45
CA CYS A 130 -22.39 -11.59 29.64
C CYS A 130 -22.65 -10.23 30.31
N SER A 131 -22.82 -10.22 31.63
CA SER A 131 -23.12 -9.04 32.44
C SER A 131 -21.90 -8.44 33.14
N SER A 132 -20.76 -9.13 33.17
CA SER A 132 -19.53 -8.63 33.81
C SER A 132 -18.57 -8.07 32.76
N SER A 133 -18.58 -6.74 32.60
CA SER A 133 -17.92 -5.95 31.55
C SER A 133 -16.39 -5.81 31.65
N TYR A 134 -15.68 -6.74 32.29
CA TYR A 134 -14.28 -6.49 32.67
C TYR A 134 -13.24 -6.99 31.67
N ASN A 135 -13.60 -7.82 30.69
CA ASN A 135 -12.65 -8.37 29.72
C ASN A 135 -13.09 -8.07 28.29
N ILE A 136 -12.58 -6.98 27.71
CA ILE A 136 -12.79 -6.65 26.31
C ILE A 136 -12.05 -7.66 25.44
N ALA A 137 -12.70 -8.14 24.38
CA ALA A 137 -12.08 -9.01 23.40
C ALA A 137 -11.20 -8.18 22.45
N ILE A 138 -10.07 -8.72 22.03
CA ILE A 138 -9.07 -8.01 21.22
C ILE A 138 -8.97 -8.72 19.88
N ASP A 139 -8.99 -7.92 18.82
CA ASP A 139 -8.67 -8.30 17.45
C ASP A 139 -7.21 -7.99 17.16
N ASN A 140 -6.64 -8.80 16.28
CA ASN A 140 -5.26 -8.72 15.87
C ASN A 140 -5.21 -8.41 14.38
N LEU A 141 -4.68 -7.24 14.02
CA LEU A 141 -4.37 -6.88 12.63
C LEU A 141 -2.89 -7.11 12.37
N MET A 142 -2.60 -7.91 11.37
CA MET A 142 -1.25 -8.30 10.96
C MET A 142 -0.99 -7.73 9.57
N TYR A 143 0.01 -6.87 9.45
CA TYR A 143 0.51 -6.42 8.15
C TYR A 143 1.85 -7.06 7.90
N PHE A 144 1.96 -7.80 6.80
CA PHE A 144 3.16 -8.57 6.50
C PHE A 144 3.44 -8.57 5.01
N THR A 145 4.72 -8.60 4.66
CA THR A 145 5.15 -8.73 3.27
C THR A 145 5.43 -10.19 2.94
N THR A 146 5.15 -10.60 1.71
CA THR A 146 5.53 -11.93 1.20
C THR A 146 6.28 -11.75 -0.11
N LYS A 147 7.38 -12.49 -0.29
CA LYS A 147 8.16 -12.44 -1.53
C LYS A 147 7.37 -13.09 -2.67
N ASN A 148 7.27 -12.40 -3.80
CA ASN A 148 6.72 -12.99 -5.02
C ASN A 148 7.77 -13.87 -5.69
N SER A 149 7.39 -15.07 -6.11
CA SER A 149 8.31 -16.02 -6.74
C SER A 149 8.78 -15.59 -8.12
N ASN A 150 8.02 -14.73 -8.79
CA ASN A 150 8.22 -14.34 -10.20
C ASN A 150 8.72 -12.90 -10.35
N ASP A 151 8.92 -12.16 -9.27
CA ASP A 151 9.27 -10.74 -9.32
C ASP A 151 10.31 -10.37 -8.24
N ASN A 152 10.98 -9.23 -8.46
CA ASN A 152 11.85 -8.60 -7.47
C ASN A 152 11.06 -7.89 -6.37
N TYR A 153 9.75 -7.68 -6.57
CA TYR A 153 8.86 -7.04 -5.62
C TYR A 153 8.19 -8.06 -4.66
N ARG A 154 7.72 -7.54 -3.54
CA ARG A 154 6.97 -8.24 -2.51
C ARG A 154 5.52 -7.78 -2.54
N SER A 155 4.63 -8.62 -2.06
CA SER A 155 3.23 -8.27 -1.82
C SER A 155 2.99 -8.00 -0.34
N LEU A 156 2.39 -6.86 -0.03
CA LEU A 156 1.94 -6.50 1.31
C LEU A 156 0.50 -6.97 1.50
N PHE A 157 0.31 -7.79 2.54
CA PHE A 157 -0.98 -8.34 2.92
C PHE A 157 -1.41 -7.81 4.28
N ARG A 158 -2.72 -7.72 4.46
CA ARG A 158 -3.37 -7.53 5.75
C ARG A 158 -4.14 -8.80 6.11
N ARG A 159 -3.85 -9.33 7.29
CA ARG A 159 -4.62 -10.40 7.93
C ARG A 159 -5.33 -9.89 9.18
N THR A 160 -6.58 -10.28 9.34
CA THR A 160 -7.38 -10.02 10.53
C THR A 160 -7.59 -11.33 11.29
N ILE A 161 -7.19 -11.37 12.56
CA ILE A 161 -7.40 -12.50 13.46
C ILE A 161 -8.35 -12.02 14.55
N VAL A 162 -9.45 -12.76 14.72
CA VAL A 162 -10.52 -12.40 15.67
C VAL A 162 -10.63 -13.47 16.75
N PRO A 163 -11.23 -13.15 17.91
CA PRO A 163 -11.59 -14.09 18.95
C PRO A 163 -12.33 -15.33 18.43
N GLN A 164 -11.80 -16.52 18.75
CA GLN A 164 -12.45 -17.81 18.44
C GLN A 164 -13.10 -18.46 19.67
N TYR A 165 -12.88 -17.90 20.85
CA TYR A 165 -13.54 -18.31 22.08
C TYR A 165 -14.95 -17.71 22.17
N ALA A 166 -15.76 -18.16 23.14
CA ALA A 166 -17.09 -17.63 23.34
C ALA A 166 -17.04 -16.14 23.74
N THR A 167 -17.72 -15.29 22.98
CA THR A 167 -17.84 -13.86 23.23
C THR A 167 -19.27 -13.47 23.61
N CYS A 168 -19.41 -12.29 24.20
CA CYS A 168 -20.66 -11.62 24.48
C CYS A 168 -20.83 -10.52 23.44
N GLY A 169 -21.69 -10.76 22.46
CA GLY A 169 -21.75 -10.00 21.22
C GLY A 169 -21.09 -10.75 20.07
N THR A 170 -21.47 -10.36 18.85
CA THR A 170 -20.87 -10.89 17.62
C THR A 170 -19.83 -9.89 17.16
N ASN A 171 -18.60 -10.34 16.89
CA ASN A 171 -17.59 -9.45 16.33
C ASN A 171 -17.97 -9.06 14.89
N TYR A 172 -17.88 -7.77 14.58
CA TYR A 172 -18.08 -7.24 13.25
C TYR A 172 -16.98 -7.68 12.30
N LYS A 173 -15.73 -7.75 12.80
CA LYS A 173 -14.61 -8.22 12.00
C LYS A 173 -14.67 -9.74 11.87
N THR A 174 -14.18 -10.22 10.75
CA THR A 174 -14.11 -11.65 10.43
C THR A 174 -12.66 -12.07 10.27
N GLN A 175 -12.37 -13.33 10.60
CA GLN A 175 -11.03 -13.87 10.43
C GLN A 175 -10.70 -14.05 8.95
N THR A 176 -9.53 -13.57 8.54
CA THR A 176 -9.01 -13.77 7.18
C THR A 176 -7.84 -14.73 7.19
N CYS A 177 -7.67 -15.46 6.08
CA CYS A 177 -6.61 -16.45 5.89
C CYS A 177 -6.08 -16.42 4.45
N PRO A 178 -4.99 -17.13 4.14
CA PRO A 178 -4.48 -17.25 2.78
C PRO A 178 -5.57 -17.76 1.83
N SER A 179 -5.53 -17.33 0.58
CA SER A 179 -6.52 -17.73 -0.44
C SER A 179 -6.64 -19.24 -0.64
N SER A 180 -5.57 -20.00 -0.41
CA SER A 180 -5.58 -21.46 -0.47
C SER A 180 -6.26 -22.14 0.72
N ASN A 181 -6.41 -21.44 1.85
CA ASN A 181 -6.80 -22.00 3.14
C ASN A 181 -8.05 -21.31 3.73
N VAL A 182 -8.94 -20.80 2.87
CA VAL A 182 -10.22 -20.22 3.31
C VAL A 182 -11.16 -21.35 3.73
N ALA A 183 -11.07 -21.71 5.01
CA ALA A 183 -11.94 -22.65 5.69
C ALA A 183 -12.15 -22.17 7.13
N SER A 184 -13.21 -22.64 7.78
CA SER A 184 -13.50 -22.30 9.19
C SER A 184 -12.26 -22.49 10.07
N PRO A 185 -11.89 -21.50 10.91
CA PRO A 185 -12.65 -20.31 11.32
C PRO A 185 -12.53 -19.09 10.38
N CYS A 186 -11.76 -19.18 9.30
CA CYS A 186 -11.60 -18.11 8.33
C CYS A 186 -12.87 -17.93 7.48
N GLN A 187 -13.36 -16.70 7.39
CA GLN A 187 -14.54 -16.35 6.58
C GLN A 187 -14.18 -15.53 5.34
N GLY A 188 -12.91 -15.12 5.21
CA GLY A 188 -12.43 -14.34 4.07
C GLY A 188 -10.97 -14.61 3.74
N THR A 189 -10.55 -14.08 2.60
CA THR A 189 -9.15 -14.07 2.17
C THR A 189 -8.40 -12.88 2.75
N ASP A 190 -7.11 -13.03 2.99
CA ASP A 190 -6.22 -11.90 3.32
C ASP A 190 -6.33 -10.80 2.26
N SER A 191 -6.33 -9.54 2.71
CA SER A 191 -6.45 -8.40 1.80
C SER A 191 -5.08 -8.06 1.23
N LEU A 192 -4.92 -8.17 -0.09
CA LEU A 192 -3.75 -7.65 -0.79
C LEU A 192 -3.82 -6.12 -0.82
N LEU A 193 -2.83 -5.45 -0.23
CA LEU A 193 -2.76 -3.98 -0.23
C LEU A 193 -1.96 -3.44 -1.42
N SER A 194 -0.82 -4.06 -1.73
CA SER A 194 -0.01 -3.76 -2.92
C SER A 194 0.88 -4.95 -3.25
N ASP A 195 1.15 -5.18 -4.54
CA ASP A 195 2.07 -6.20 -5.06
C ASP A 195 3.43 -5.63 -5.52
N LYS A 196 3.63 -4.33 -5.33
CA LYS A 196 4.79 -3.56 -5.82
C LYS A 196 5.73 -3.15 -4.70
N VAL A 197 5.75 -3.86 -3.59
CA VAL A 197 6.54 -3.45 -2.42
C VAL A 197 8.00 -3.84 -2.60
N VAL A 198 8.87 -2.85 -2.70
CA VAL A 198 10.33 -3.05 -2.66
C VAL A 198 10.76 -3.25 -1.22
N ASP A 199 10.26 -2.40 -0.33
CA ASP A 199 10.64 -2.39 1.08
C ASP A 199 9.49 -1.87 1.96
N PHE A 200 9.34 -2.41 3.15
CA PHE A 200 8.33 -2.00 4.12
C PHE A 200 8.95 -1.94 5.50
N GLN A 201 9.46 -0.78 5.89
CA GLN A 201 10.16 -0.63 7.16
C GLN A 201 9.23 -0.10 8.25
N ILE A 202 9.39 -0.64 9.45
CA ILE A 202 8.61 -0.26 10.63
C ILE A 202 9.61 0.14 11.72
N GLU A 203 9.52 1.39 12.17
CA GLU A 203 10.31 1.92 13.28
C GLU A 203 9.37 2.30 14.42
N TYR A 204 9.73 1.92 15.65
CA TYR A 204 8.95 2.20 16.85
C TYR A 204 9.65 3.27 17.69
N TYR A 205 8.89 4.16 18.32
CA TYR A 205 9.43 5.21 19.19
C TYR A 205 8.63 5.33 20.49
N ASP A 206 9.30 5.77 21.55
CA ASP A 206 8.68 6.14 22.83
C ASP A 206 8.12 7.58 22.81
N GLU A 207 7.53 8.03 23.94
CA GLU A 207 7.01 9.39 24.09
C GLU A 207 8.04 10.51 23.86
N ASN A 208 9.32 10.20 24.04
CA ASN A 208 10.44 11.13 23.90
C ASN A 208 11.08 11.07 22.50
N ASN A 209 10.43 10.36 21.55
CA ASN A 209 10.92 10.17 20.18
C ASN A 209 12.25 9.40 20.12
N VAL A 210 12.50 8.51 21.08
CA VAL A 210 13.66 7.60 21.10
C VAL A 210 13.28 6.30 20.40
N ALA A 211 14.11 5.88 19.45
CA ALA A 211 13.88 4.63 18.71
C ALA A 211 13.94 3.42 19.65
N LEU A 212 12.91 2.57 19.56
CA LEU A 212 12.78 1.33 20.32
C LEU A 212 13.10 0.14 19.42
N THR A 213 13.68 -0.90 20.02
CA THR A 213 13.93 -2.17 19.35
C THR A 213 12.72 -3.10 19.37
N SER A 214 11.70 -2.80 20.17
CA SER A 214 10.49 -3.61 20.32
C SER A 214 9.22 -2.76 20.44
N PRO A 215 8.10 -3.16 19.85
CA PRO A 215 6.85 -2.40 19.85
C PRO A 215 6.13 -2.26 21.21
N GLY A 216 6.35 -3.14 22.19
CA GLY A 216 5.47 -3.23 23.38
C GLY A 216 5.41 -2.00 24.29
N ASN A 217 6.37 -1.07 24.20
CA ASN A 217 6.33 0.21 24.92
C ASN A 217 6.29 1.41 23.96
N SER A 218 5.93 1.17 22.70
CA SER A 218 5.91 2.20 21.67
C SER A 218 4.65 3.03 21.75
N GLU A 219 4.84 4.33 21.62
CA GLU A 219 3.77 5.33 21.57
C GLU A 219 3.67 5.94 20.18
N LEU A 220 4.73 5.84 19.38
CA LEU A 220 4.72 6.20 17.97
C LEU A 220 5.25 5.06 17.12
N VAL A 221 4.65 4.91 15.93
CA VAL A 221 5.14 4.03 14.88
C VAL A 221 5.36 4.84 13.62
N LYS A 222 6.51 4.65 12.98
CA LYS A 222 6.82 5.20 11.67
C LYS A 222 6.85 4.07 10.66
N LEU A 223 6.01 4.18 9.66
CA LEU A 223 5.95 3.26 8.54
C LEU A 223 6.63 3.91 7.35
N THR A 224 7.57 3.21 6.73
CA THR A 224 8.19 3.62 5.48
C THR A 224 7.91 2.55 4.44
N LEU A 225 7.06 2.89 3.46
CA LEU A 225 6.72 2.02 2.35
C LEU A 225 7.44 2.49 1.09
N THR A 226 8.28 1.61 0.53
CA THR A 226 8.90 1.83 -0.78
C THR A 226 8.22 0.96 -1.81
N LEU A 227 7.51 1.59 -2.75
CA LEU A 227 6.91 0.93 -3.89
C LEU A 227 7.83 1.02 -5.11
N GLY A 228 7.81 0.01 -5.97
CA GLY A 228 8.64 -0.02 -7.16
C GLY A 228 7.96 -0.70 -8.34
N GLU A 229 8.33 -0.27 -9.54
CA GLU A 229 7.88 -0.88 -10.79
C GLU A 229 8.95 -0.74 -11.86
N LYS A 230 9.04 -1.74 -12.74
CA LYS A 230 10.01 -1.78 -13.83
C LYS A 230 9.40 -1.23 -15.11
N ILE A 231 9.93 -0.09 -15.57
CA ILE A 231 9.45 0.62 -16.76
C ILE A 231 10.60 0.69 -17.78
N TYR A 232 10.44 0.00 -18.92
CA TYR A 232 11.46 -0.11 -19.98
C TYR A 232 12.84 -0.56 -19.49
N GLY A 233 12.87 -1.55 -18.61
CA GLY A 233 14.13 -2.11 -18.11
C GLY A 233 14.79 -1.30 -17.00
N LYS A 234 14.23 -0.15 -16.60
CA LYS A 234 14.68 0.64 -15.46
C LYS A 234 13.71 0.49 -14.30
N ASP A 235 14.26 0.34 -13.11
CA ASP A 235 13.48 0.30 -11.87
C ASP A 235 13.16 1.74 -11.44
N VAL A 236 11.88 2.01 -11.21
CA VAL A 236 11.39 3.26 -10.65
C VAL A 236 10.86 2.95 -9.26
N ASN A 237 11.47 3.55 -8.23
CA ASN A 237 11.09 3.32 -6.84
C ASN A 237 10.67 4.64 -6.19
N VAL A 238 9.65 4.58 -5.35
CA VAL A 238 9.12 5.72 -4.60
C VAL A 238 8.96 5.33 -3.14
N ALA A 239 9.63 6.05 -2.26
CA ALA A 239 9.46 5.92 -0.82
C ALA A 239 8.41 6.91 -0.31
N THR A 240 7.49 6.41 0.50
CA THR A 240 6.47 7.16 1.23
C THR A 240 6.58 6.79 2.70
N ASN A 241 6.35 7.75 3.60
CA ASN A 241 6.38 7.48 5.02
C ASN A 241 5.28 8.23 5.75
N ILE A 242 4.88 7.66 6.88
CA ILE A 242 3.94 8.25 7.81
C ILE A 242 4.38 7.92 9.23
N THR A 243 4.24 8.87 10.14
CA THR A 243 4.45 8.66 11.58
C THR A 243 3.13 8.85 12.28
N MET A 244 2.73 7.87 13.07
CA MET A 244 1.49 7.90 13.83
C MET A 244 1.78 7.76 15.30
N LYS A 245 1.03 8.50 16.10
CA LYS A 245 1.02 8.38 17.55
C LYS A 245 -0.22 7.59 17.96
N LYS A 246 -0.05 6.68 18.91
CA LYS A 246 -1.16 5.97 19.55
C LYS A 246 -2.10 6.97 20.23
N VAL A 247 -3.39 6.85 19.98
CA VAL A 247 -4.41 7.69 20.61
C VAL A 247 -5.10 6.84 21.67
N ASN A 248 -4.62 6.98 22.92
CA ASN A 248 -5.26 6.39 24.10
C ASN A 248 -6.51 7.15 24.51
#